data_AF-A0A430ALN1-F1
#
_entry.id   AF-A0A430ALN1-F1
#
_cell.length_a   1.000
_cell.length_b   1.000
_cell.length_c   1.000
_cell.angle_alpha   90.00
_cell.angle_beta   90.00
_cell.angle_gamma   90.00
#
_symmetry.space_group_name_H-M   'P 1'
#
loop_
_entity.id
_entity.type
_entity.pdbx_description
1 polymer ?
#
loop_
_entity_poly.entity_id
_entity_poly.type
_entity_poly.pdbx_seq_one_letter_code
_entity_poly.pdbx_strand_id
1 'polypeptide(L)'
;MKLVTTLILIAVIVLTMLYYYRKAFVYRHSADGQQILANASQLTMSAFLLGLALILFQLNTFGISRGNYINSLLIYGAFVSTANAAGVWYYGRHLPKSK
;
A
#
# COMPACT_ATOMS: atom_id res chain seq x y z
N MET A 1 4.19 -3.36 -20.79
CA MET A 1 4.95 -2.48 -19.87
C MET A 1 6.44 -2.67 -20.11
N LYS A 2 7.27 -1.61 -20.08
CA LYS A 2 8.73 -1.75 -20.25
C LYS A 2 9.33 -2.41 -19.00
N LEU A 3 10.34 -3.26 -19.17
CA LEU A 3 11.03 -3.98 -18.08
C LEU A 3 11.49 -3.04 -16.95
N VAL A 4 12.02 -1.86 -17.33
CA VAL A 4 12.46 -0.83 -16.39
C VAL A 4 11.33 -0.38 -15.46
N THR A 5 10.12 -0.18 -15.98
CA THR A 5 8.95 0.22 -15.17
C THR A 5 8.57 -0.88 -14.18
N THR A 6 8.62 -2.15 -14.60
CA THR A 6 8.38 -3.30 -13.71
C THR A 6 9.37 -3.34 -12.56
N LEU A 7 10.66 -3.16 -12.85
CA LEU A 7 11.71 -3.14 -11.83
C LEU A 7 11.53 -2.00 -10.84
N ILE A 8 11.14 -0.81 -11.31
CA ILE A 8 10.85 0.34 -10.45
C ILE A 8 9.66 0.04 -9.53
N LEU A 9 8.56 -0.51 -10.06
CA LEU A 9 7.39 -0.84 -9.24
C LEU A 9 7.72 -1.89 -8.16
N ILE A 10 8.47 -2.93 -8.51
CA ILE A 10 8.93 -3.94 -7.55
C ILE A 10 9.82 -3.29 -6.48
N ALA A 11 10.77 -2.44 -6.86
CA ALA A 11 11.62 -1.74 -5.92
C ALA A 11 10.80 -0.85 -4.96
N VAL A 12 9.80 -0.13 -5.47
CA VAL A 12 8.88 0.68 -4.64
C VAL A 12 8.12 -0.20 -3.65
N ILE A 13 7.55 -1.31 -4.09
CA ILE A 13 6.85 -2.26 -3.21
C ILE A 13 7.78 -2.76 -2.11
N VAL A 14 8.98 -3.23 -2.46
CA VAL A 14 9.94 -3.77 -1.49
C VAL A 14 10.37 -2.69 -0.48
N LEU A 15 10.72 -1.49 -0.95
CA LEU A 15 11.18 -0.41 -0.07
C LEU A 15 10.08 0.07 0.89
N THR A 16 8.86 0.23 0.40
CA THR A 16 7.71 0.66 1.21
C THR A 16 7.31 -0.42 2.23
N MET A 17 7.38 -1.69 1.84
CA MET A 17 7.11 -2.83 2.74
C MET A 17 8.19 -2.95 3.83
N LEU A 18 9.47 -2.79 3.48
CA LEU A 18 10.57 -2.75 4.46
C LEU A 18 10.41 -1.59 5.45
N TYR A 19 10.02 -0.40 4.96
CA TYR A 19 9.72 0.74 5.82
C TYR A 19 8.59 0.43 6.81
N TYR A 20 7.47 -0.11 6.30
CA TYR A 20 6.33 -0.51 7.12
C TYR A 20 6.73 -1.50 8.21
N TYR A 21 7.45 -2.58 7.86
CA TYR A 21 7.87 -3.58 8.83
C TYR A 21 8.74 -3.00 9.95
N ARG A 22 9.71 -2.14 9.60
CA ARG A 22 10.54 -1.47 10.60
C ARG A 22 9.70 -0.63 11.56
N LYS A 23 8.71 0.11 11.05
CA LYS A 23 7.83 0.94 11.88
C LYS A 23 6.84 0.11 12.71
N ALA A 24 6.25 -0.92 12.14
CA ALA A 24 5.35 -1.82 12.84
C ALA A 24 6.05 -2.50 14.03
N PHE A 25 7.31 -2.92 13.86
CA PHE A 25 8.08 -3.52 14.96
C PHE A 25 8.31 -2.55 16.13
N VAL A 26 8.48 -1.25 15.85
CA VAL A 26 8.64 -0.20 16.86
C VAL A 26 7.30 0.14 17.51
N TYR A 27 6.22 0.23 16.72
CA TYR A 27 4.91 0.71 17.17
C TYR A 27 4.03 -0.35 17.83
N ARG A 28 4.34 -1.65 17.70
CA ARG A 28 3.51 -2.73 18.26
C ARG A 28 3.37 -2.71 19.79
N HIS A 29 4.33 -2.12 20.49
CA HIS A 29 4.43 -2.16 21.96
C HIS A 29 3.83 -0.95 22.66
N SER A 30 3.33 0.05 21.93
CA SER A 30 2.69 1.23 22.52
C SER A 30 1.25 1.39 22.04
N ALA A 31 0.37 1.87 22.92
CA ALA A 31 -1.03 2.14 22.58
C ALA A 31 -1.14 3.16 21.42
N ASP A 32 -0.36 4.25 21.49
CA ASP A 32 -0.25 5.23 20.40
C ASP A 32 0.22 4.60 19.09
N GLY A 33 1.20 3.69 19.17
CA GLY A 33 1.74 2.99 18.01
C GLY A 33 0.71 2.07 17.38
N GLN A 34 -0.09 1.36 18.18
CA GLN A 34 -1.20 0.55 17.69
C GLN A 34 -2.28 1.40 17.02
N GLN A 35 -2.57 2.59 17.55
CA GLN A 35 -3.52 3.53 16.92
C GLN A 35 -3.01 4.05 15.56
N ILE A 36 -1.71 4.37 15.46
CA ILE A 36 -1.07 4.74 14.19
C ILE A 36 -1.22 3.61 13.16
N LEU A 37 -0.92 2.37 13.56
CA LEU A 37 -1.04 1.20 12.69
C LEU A 37 -2.50 0.91 12.29
N ALA A 38 -3.45 1.13 13.18
CA ALA A 38 -4.88 0.96 12.90
C ALA A 38 -5.36 1.95 11.84
N ASN A 39 -5.05 3.24 12.00
CA ASN A 39 -5.44 4.27 11.04
C ASN A 39 -4.75 4.08 9.68
N ALA A 40 -3.47 3.70 9.68
CA ALA A 40 -2.75 3.35 8.45
C ALA A 40 -3.35 2.12 7.76
N SER A 41 -3.79 1.12 8.53
CA SER A 41 -4.46 -0.08 8.00
C SER A 41 -5.80 0.26 7.35
N GLN A 42 -6.60 1.15 7.95
CA GLN A 42 -7.86 1.60 7.36
C GLN A 42 -7.64 2.31 6.02
N LEU A 43 -6.65 3.20 5.93
CA LEU A 43 -6.27 3.85 4.68
C LEU A 43 -5.82 2.83 3.62
N THR A 44 -4.98 1.87 4.03
CA THR A 44 -4.47 0.81 3.15
C THR A 44 -5.59 -0.08 2.63
N MET A 45 -6.55 -0.45 3.48
CA MET A 45 -7.71 -1.25 3.10
C MET A 45 -8.59 -0.50 2.09
N SER A 46 -8.80 0.80 2.29
CA SER A 46 -9.54 1.64 1.35
C SER A 46 -8.84 1.74 -0.01
N ALA A 47 -7.51 1.92 0.01
CA ALA A 47 -6.68 1.91 -1.20
C ALA A 47 -6.73 0.56 -1.94
N PHE A 48 -6.71 -0.54 -1.19
CA PHE A 48 -6.84 -1.90 -1.72
C PHE A 48 -8.21 -2.12 -2.38
N LEU A 49 -9.30 -1.77 -1.71
CA LEU A 49 -10.65 -1.92 -2.24
C LEU A 49 -10.85 -1.10 -3.52
N LEU A 50 -10.38 0.15 -3.56
CA LEU A 50 -10.40 0.97 -4.77
C LEU A 50 -9.60 0.34 -5.91
N GLY A 51 -8.38 -0.12 -5.63
CA GLY A 51 -7.54 -0.76 -6.64
C GLY A 51 -8.15 -2.04 -7.21
N LEU A 52 -8.70 -2.89 -6.32
CA LEU A 52 -9.38 -4.11 -6.70
C LEU A 52 -10.63 -3.83 -7.54
N ALA A 53 -11.46 -2.87 -7.13
CA ALA A 53 -12.66 -2.47 -7.87
C ALA A 53 -12.33 -2.02 -9.30
N LEU A 54 -11.24 -1.25 -9.47
CA LEU A 54 -10.79 -0.82 -10.80
C LEU A 54 -10.29 -2.00 -11.66
N ILE A 55 -9.57 -2.97 -11.09
CA ILE A 55 -9.16 -4.18 -11.83
C ILE A 55 -10.40 -4.96 -12.30
N LEU A 56 -11.36 -5.18 -11.40
CA LEU A 56 -12.58 -5.93 -11.70
C LEU A 56 -13.43 -5.21 -12.76
N PHE A 57 -13.57 -3.90 -12.64
CA PHE A 57 -14.25 -3.08 -13.65
C PHE A 57 -13.59 -3.23 -15.02
N GLN A 58 -12.27 -3.11 -15.07
CA GLN A 58 -11.52 -3.18 -16.33
C GLN A 58 -11.58 -4.60 -16.93
N LEU A 59 -11.56 -5.64 -16.10
CA LEU A 59 -11.69 -7.04 -16.50
C LEU A 59 -13.08 -7.33 -17.08
N ASN A 60 -14.13 -6.80 -16.46
CA ASN A 60 -15.51 -6.98 -16.90
C ASN A 60 -15.83 -6.18 -18.17
N THR A 61 -15.33 -4.94 -18.28
CA THR A 61 -15.72 -4.02 -19.36
C THR A 61 -14.96 -4.27 -20.66
N PHE A 62 -13.66 -4.53 -20.58
CA PHE A 62 -12.79 -4.57 -21.77
C PHE A 62 -12.26 -5.97 -22.09
N GLY A 63 -12.33 -6.89 -21.12
CA GLY A 63 -11.52 -8.11 -21.15
C GLY A 63 -10.04 -7.77 -21.05
N ILE A 64 -9.29 -8.47 -20.19
CA ILE A 64 -7.88 -8.16 -19.97
C ILE A 64 -7.03 -9.38 -20.32
N SER A 65 -6.00 -9.17 -21.16
CA SER A 65 -4.98 -10.19 -21.41
C SER A 65 -4.16 -10.44 -20.14
N ARG A 66 -3.66 -11.67 -19.96
CA ARG A 66 -2.86 -12.05 -18.78
C ARG A 66 -1.71 -11.06 -18.48
N GLY A 67 -1.03 -10.57 -19.51
CA GLY A 67 0.06 -9.61 -19.34
C GLY A 67 -0.41 -8.25 -18.81
N ASN A 68 -1.54 -7.75 -19.29
CA ASN A 68 -2.13 -6.51 -18.80
C ASN A 68 -2.67 -6.66 -17.38
N TYR A 69 -3.23 -7.83 -17.04
CA TYR A 69 -3.68 -8.14 -15.68
C TYR A 69 -2.52 -8.09 -14.68
N ILE A 70 -1.39 -8.72 -15.01
CA ILE A 70 -0.18 -8.69 -14.17
C ILE A 70 0.35 -7.26 -14.02
N ASN A 71 0.35 -6.46 -15.10
CA ASN A 71 0.78 -5.06 -15.03
C ASN A 71 -0.12 -4.24 -14.11
N SER A 72 -1.44 -4.41 -14.21
CA SER A 72 -2.40 -3.76 -13.32
C SER A 72 -2.12 -4.15 -11.87
N LEU A 73 -1.96 -5.44 -11.57
CA LEU A 73 -1.63 -5.90 -10.22
C LEU A 73 -0.34 -5.28 -9.67
N LEU A 74 0.70 -5.14 -10.48
CA LEU A 74 1.97 -4.52 -10.05
C LEU A 74 1.79 -3.03 -9.73
N ILE A 75 1.05 -2.30 -10.56
CA ILE A 75 0.76 -0.88 -10.33
C ILE A 75 -0.07 -0.71 -9.06
N TYR A 76 -1.11 -1.53 -8.89
CA TYR A 76 -1.95 -1.49 -7.69
C TYR A 76 -1.19 -1.93 -6.44
N GLY A 77 -0.34 -2.95 -6.54
CA GLY A 77 0.54 -3.36 -5.45
C GLY A 77 1.43 -2.20 -5.00
N ALA A 78 2.09 -1.51 -5.93
CA ALA A 78 2.91 -0.35 -5.61
C ALA A 78 2.10 0.79 -4.98
N PHE A 79 0.89 1.05 -5.49
CA PHE A 79 -0.01 2.05 -4.91
C PHE A 79 -0.41 1.71 -3.48
N VAL A 80 -0.87 0.49 -3.21
CA VAL A 80 -1.31 0.04 -1.88
C VAL A 80 -0.14 0.03 -0.88
N SER A 81 1.03 -0.49 -1.29
CA SER A 81 2.22 -0.48 -0.43
C SER A 81 2.67 0.94 -0.11
N THR A 82 2.58 1.86 -1.08
CA THR A 82 2.88 3.28 -0.87
C THR A 82 1.86 3.94 0.06
N ALA A 83 0.56 3.70 -0.13
CA ALA A 83 -0.50 4.22 0.74
C ALA A 83 -0.31 3.76 2.19
N ASN A 84 0.10 2.51 2.41
CA ASN A 84 0.41 2.00 3.74
C ASN A 84 1.61 2.71 4.37
N ALA A 85 2.75 2.77 3.66
CA ALA A 85 3.95 3.44 4.15
C ALA A 85 3.71 4.93 4.41
N ALA A 86 3.01 5.62 3.52
CA ALA A 86 2.62 7.02 3.66
C ALA A 86 1.65 7.22 4.84
N GLY A 87 0.68 6.32 5.02
CA GLY A 87 -0.22 6.33 6.16
C GLY A 87 0.52 6.23 7.49
N VAL A 88 1.41 5.22 7.63
CA VAL A 88 2.24 5.07 8.84
C VAL A 88 3.12 6.30 9.08
N TRP A 89 3.72 6.86 8.03
CA TRP A 89 4.53 8.08 8.15
C TRP A 89 3.71 9.30 8.58
N TYR A 90 2.55 9.50 7.95
CA TYR A 90 1.66 10.64 8.21
C TYR A 90 1.11 10.58 9.64
N TYR A 91 0.49 9.46 9.99
CA TYR A 91 -0.09 9.24 11.31
C TYR A 91 0.98 9.22 12.40
N GLY A 92 2.17 8.68 12.13
CA GLY A 92 3.30 8.72 13.06
C GLY A 92 3.86 10.13 13.33
N ARG A 93 3.55 11.12 12.49
CA ARG A 93 3.92 12.53 12.70
C ARG A 93 2.80 13.38 13.30
N HIS A 94 1.54 13.04 13.03
CA HIS A 94 0.41 13.95 13.29
C HIS A 94 -0.60 13.44 14.34
N LEU A 95 -0.57 12.16 14.73
CA LEU A 95 -1.40 11.72 15.86
C LEU A 95 -0.80 12.26 17.17
N PRO A 96 -1.59 12.98 17.99
CA PRO A 96 -1.15 13.40 19.31
C PRO A 96 -0.90 12.14 20.15
N LYS A 97 0.28 12.09 20.78
CA LYS A 97 0.66 11.02 21.70
C LYS A 97 -0.22 11.10 22.95
N SER A 98 -0.79 9.97 23.38
CA SER A 98 -1.46 9.92 24.68
C SER A 98 -0.40 10.18 25.76
N LYS A 99 -0.56 11.28 26.51
CA LYS A 99 0.28 11.59 27.67
C LYS A 99 -0.01 10.64 28.82
#